data_AF-A0A9D7E638-F1
#
_entry.id   AF-A0A9D7E638-F1
#
_cell.length_a   1.000
_cell.length_b   1.000
_cell.length_c   1.000
_cell.angle_alpha   90.00
_cell.angle_beta   90.00
_cell.angle_gamma   90.00
#
_symmetry.space_group_name_H-M   'P 1'
#
loop_
_entity.id
_entity.type
_entity.pdbx_description
1 polymer ?
#
loop_
_entity_poly.entity_id
_entity_poly.type
_entity_poly.pdbx_seq_one_letter_code
_entity_poly.pdbx_strand_id
1 'polypeptide(L)'
;MTHDGAVHLADTADVHALLGGLARARAHRFTGYLDRLATRYDLTDSLADRAVFRLRDGSERQVLFGRGQPAEDGSGMLSTINVVGENEVFSVRGTMSEMADQDLVAWRPTRLMAGRPEDIQRVSFQYSMDTAYVLERAGNTWLVDRDTADQSKVDKFLADITNAKAQTFADTMNIVGRAPDYSMRVEFADGRPPVEVHVTMAWTGLVVTTTLDPGSQMRFDPARELPRMFKTRPYFLP
;
A
#
# COMPACT_ATOMS: atom_id res chain seq x y z
N MET A 1 11.46 -5.73 5.77
CA MET A 1 11.80 -6.76 4.78
C MET A 1 13.07 -6.34 4.05
N THR A 2 13.95 -7.24 3.62
CA THR A 2 15.26 -6.84 3.06
C THR A 2 15.28 -6.96 1.53
N HIS A 3 15.55 -5.88 0.80
CA HIS A 3 15.79 -5.84 -0.66
C HIS A 3 17.08 -5.07 -0.92
N ASP A 4 17.96 -5.56 -1.79
CA ASP A 4 19.22 -4.88 -2.15
C ASP A 4 20.08 -4.47 -0.94
N GLY A 5 20.03 -5.25 0.14
CA GLY A 5 20.74 -4.97 1.39
C GLY A 5 20.09 -3.89 2.28
N ALA A 6 19.01 -3.25 1.83
CA ALA A 6 18.23 -2.28 2.59
C ALA A 6 16.99 -2.92 3.23
N VAL A 7 16.68 -2.50 4.47
CA VAL A 7 15.45 -2.91 5.16
C VAL A 7 14.34 -1.92 4.82
N HIS A 8 13.32 -2.40 4.13
CA HIS A 8 12.11 -1.65 3.79
C HIS A 8 10.99 -1.95 4.78
N LEU A 9 10.19 -0.93 5.10
CA LEU A 9 8.96 -1.10 5.86
C LEU A 9 7.89 -1.79 5.00
N ALA A 10 7.08 -2.62 5.65
CA ALA A 10 5.93 -3.24 5.02
C ALA A 10 4.66 -2.44 5.32
N ASP A 11 3.71 -2.42 4.39
CA ASP A 11 2.40 -1.81 4.60
C ASP A 11 1.69 -2.54 5.76
N THR A 12 1.31 -1.78 6.78
CA THR A 12 0.73 -2.33 8.00
C THR A 12 -0.62 -3.00 7.73
N ALA A 13 -1.40 -2.51 6.75
CA ALA A 13 -2.67 -3.12 6.39
C ALA A 13 -2.45 -4.50 5.76
N ASP A 14 -1.45 -4.64 4.89
CA ASP A 14 -1.11 -5.92 4.25
C ASP A 14 -0.55 -6.92 5.26
N VAL A 15 0.31 -6.46 6.18
CA VAL A 15 0.80 -7.27 7.32
C VAL A 15 -0.37 -7.71 8.21
N HIS A 16 -1.29 -6.81 8.55
CA HIS A 16 -2.47 -7.17 9.36
C HIS A 16 -3.40 -8.13 8.63
N ALA A 17 -3.58 -7.99 7.32
CA ALA A 17 -4.34 -8.92 6.51
C ALA A 17 -3.70 -10.32 6.55
N LEU A 18 -2.37 -10.40 6.42
CA LEU A 18 -1.63 -11.65 6.47
C LEU A 18 -1.77 -12.31 7.83
N LEU A 19 -1.45 -11.58 8.89
CA LEU A 19 -1.50 -12.09 10.27
C LEU A 19 -2.93 -12.44 10.68
N GLY A 20 -3.92 -11.66 10.24
CA GLY A 20 -5.34 -11.95 10.46
C GLY A 20 -5.79 -13.22 9.75
N GLY A 21 -5.31 -13.45 8.52
CA GLY A 21 -5.50 -14.70 7.79
C GLY A 21 -4.88 -15.89 8.53
N LEU A 22 -3.63 -15.75 8.98
CA LEU A 22 -2.90 -16.79 9.71
C LEU A 22 -3.56 -17.12 11.05
N ALA A 23 -3.98 -16.10 11.80
CA ALA A 23 -4.62 -16.30 13.10
C ALA A 23 -5.97 -17.03 13.00
N ARG A 24 -6.64 -16.94 11.84
CA ARG A 24 -7.90 -17.64 11.56
C ARG A 24 -7.72 -18.92 10.74
N ALA A 25 -6.50 -19.21 10.30
CA ALA A 25 -6.18 -20.39 9.54
C ALA A 25 -6.57 -21.63 10.34
N ARG A 26 -7.50 -22.41 9.79
CA ARG A 26 -7.89 -23.71 10.32
C ARG A 26 -7.85 -24.71 9.19
N ALA A 27 -7.38 -25.91 9.51
CA ALA A 27 -7.46 -27.04 8.58
C ALA A 27 -8.92 -27.18 8.14
N HIS A 28 -9.16 -26.98 6.84
CA HIS A 28 -10.47 -27.17 6.23
C HIS A 28 -10.69 -28.64 5.91
N ARG A 29 -9.66 -29.28 5.32
CA ARG A 29 -9.64 -30.73 5.08
C ARG A 29 -8.22 -31.27 5.15
N PHE A 30 -8.10 -32.54 5.52
CA PHE A 30 -6.91 -33.33 5.23
C PHE A 30 -6.83 -33.56 3.72
N THR A 31 -5.72 -33.18 3.11
CA THR A 31 -5.50 -33.32 1.66
C THR A 31 -4.85 -34.65 1.34
N GLY A 32 -3.93 -35.11 2.20
CA GLY A 32 -3.20 -36.36 2.02
C GLY A 32 -1.80 -36.29 2.63
N TYR A 33 -0.94 -37.18 2.15
CA TYR A 33 0.43 -37.30 2.61
C TYR A 33 1.42 -36.62 1.64
N LEU A 34 2.48 -36.04 2.20
CA LEU A 34 3.44 -35.21 1.49
C LEU A 34 4.16 -35.99 0.37
N ASP A 35 4.52 -37.25 0.62
CA ASP A 35 5.16 -38.16 -0.34
C ASP A 35 4.41 -38.29 -1.67
N ARG A 36 3.07 -38.19 -1.64
CA ARG A 36 2.21 -38.25 -2.83
C ARG A 36 1.85 -36.90 -3.40
N LEU A 37 1.94 -35.85 -2.59
CA LEU A 37 1.36 -34.54 -2.89
C LEU A 37 2.39 -33.44 -3.14
N ALA A 38 3.65 -33.65 -2.76
CA ALA A 38 4.69 -32.62 -2.80
C ALA A 38 4.81 -31.96 -4.19
N THR A 39 4.98 -32.77 -5.24
CA THR A 39 5.10 -32.26 -6.62
C THR A 39 3.80 -31.67 -7.15
N ARG A 40 2.64 -32.19 -6.74
CA ARG A 40 1.34 -31.73 -7.26
C ARG A 40 0.98 -30.33 -6.77
N TYR A 41 1.36 -30.02 -5.54
CA TYR A 41 1.04 -28.77 -4.87
C TYR A 41 2.24 -27.85 -4.68
N ASP A 42 3.35 -28.13 -5.35
CA ASP A 42 4.61 -27.39 -5.23
C ASP A 42 5.12 -27.28 -3.78
N LEU A 43 4.85 -28.29 -2.94
CA LEU A 43 5.35 -28.38 -1.56
C LEU A 43 6.77 -28.98 -1.50
N THR A 44 7.57 -28.73 -2.53
CA THR A 44 8.99 -29.13 -2.58
C THR A 44 9.86 -27.96 -2.14
N ASP A 45 11.01 -28.24 -1.53
CA ASP A 45 11.88 -27.24 -0.89
C ASP A 45 12.20 -26.03 -1.80
N SER A 46 12.39 -26.27 -3.10
CA SER A 46 12.79 -25.24 -4.06
C SER A 46 11.64 -24.41 -4.66
N LEU A 47 10.39 -24.84 -4.51
CA LEU A 47 9.22 -24.21 -5.16
C LEU A 47 8.14 -23.75 -4.16
N ALA A 48 8.21 -24.21 -2.92
CA ALA A 48 7.26 -23.84 -1.88
C ALA A 48 7.64 -22.50 -1.26
N ASP A 49 6.64 -21.64 -1.06
CA ASP A 49 6.82 -20.48 -0.20
C ASP A 49 6.94 -20.94 1.25
N ARG A 50 7.96 -20.43 1.95
CA ARG A 50 8.30 -20.83 3.32
C ARG A 50 8.09 -19.68 4.28
N ALA A 51 7.25 -19.88 5.30
CA ALA A 51 7.18 -18.99 6.46
C ALA A 51 7.80 -19.65 7.70
N VAL A 52 8.53 -18.84 8.47
CA VAL A 52 9.08 -19.24 9.76
C VAL A 52 8.34 -18.49 10.86
N PHE A 53 7.65 -19.23 11.72
CA PHE A 53 6.93 -18.71 12.87
C PHE A 53 7.73 -18.96 14.13
N ARG A 54 8.14 -17.88 14.80
CA ARG A 54 8.69 -17.97 16.15
C ARG A 54 7.54 -17.90 17.16
N LEU A 55 7.37 -18.97 17.92
CA LEU A 55 6.36 -19.09 18.95
C LEU A 55 6.81 -18.40 20.25
N ARG A 56 5.88 -18.18 21.18
CA ARG A 56 6.15 -17.49 22.45
C ARG A 56 7.15 -18.22 23.34
N ASP A 57 7.26 -19.53 23.19
CA ASP A 57 8.24 -20.36 23.90
C ASP A 57 9.65 -20.30 23.26
N GLY A 58 9.82 -19.49 22.21
CA GLY A 58 11.07 -19.34 21.47
C GLY A 58 11.30 -20.42 20.42
N SER A 59 10.43 -21.43 20.32
CA SER A 59 10.53 -22.45 19.28
C SER A 59 10.15 -21.88 17.91
N GLU A 60 10.76 -22.44 16.86
CA GLU A 60 10.42 -22.09 15.49
C GLU A 60 9.61 -23.23 14.84
N ARG A 61 8.62 -22.83 14.05
CA ARG A 61 7.83 -23.72 13.19
C ARG A 61 7.92 -23.20 11.78
N GLN A 62 8.25 -24.09 10.85
CA GLN A 62 8.30 -23.76 9.45
C GLN A 62 7.06 -24.34 8.77
N VAL A 63 6.40 -23.53 7.97
CA VAL A 63 5.23 -23.93 7.19
C VAL A 63 5.52 -23.65 5.73
N LEU A 64 5.30 -24.69 4.91
CA LEU A 64 5.32 -24.61 3.47
C LEU A 64 3.92 -24.27 2.98
N PHE A 65 3.82 -23.26 2.13
CA PHE A 65 2.62 -22.92 1.39
C PHE A 65 2.79 -23.39 -0.05
N GLY A 66 1.90 -24.30 -0.43
CA GLY A 66 1.82 -24.81 -1.79
C GLY A 66 0.79 -24.04 -2.60
N ARG A 67 0.61 -24.47 -3.85
CA ARG A 67 -0.31 -23.84 -4.79
C ARG A 67 -1.74 -23.74 -4.25
N GLY A 68 -2.36 -22.57 -4.45
CA GLY A 68 -3.77 -22.34 -4.18
C GLY A 68 -4.68 -23.07 -5.19
N GLN A 69 -5.85 -23.53 -4.73
CA GLN A 69 -6.86 -24.16 -5.58
C GLN A 69 -8.26 -23.64 -5.23
N PRO A 70 -9.18 -23.50 -6.20
CA PRO A 70 -10.57 -23.19 -5.90
C PRO A 70 -11.19 -24.27 -5.02
N ALA A 71 -12.02 -23.87 -4.05
CA ALA A 71 -12.82 -24.78 -3.27
C ALA A 71 -13.92 -25.40 -4.16
N GLU A 72 -14.12 -26.71 -4.06
CA GLU A 72 -15.10 -27.46 -4.87
C GLU A 72 -16.56 -27.02 -4.59
N ASP A 73 -16.82 -26.49 -3.40
CA ASP A 73 -18.12 -25.94 -2.97
C ASP A 73 -18.34 -24.49 -3.41
N GLY A 74 -17.42 -23.90 -4.18
CA GLY A 74 -17.48 -22.51 -4.65
C GLY A 74 -17.23 -21.47 -3.56
N SER A 75 -16.81 -21.89 -2.36
CA SER A 75 -16.70 -21.00 -1.19
C SER A 75 -15.41 -20.17 -1.13
N GLY A 76 -14.64 -20.12 -2.21
CA GLY A 76 -13.43 -19.31 -2.35
C GLY A 76 -12.18 -20.13 -2.67
N MET A 77 -11.02 -19.64 -2.26
CA MET A 77 -9.71 -20.28 -2.48
C MET A 77 -9.28 -21.11 -1.27
N LEU A 78 -8.59 -22.21 -1.54
CA LEU A 78 -7.91 -23.07 -0.58
C LEU A 78 -6.41 -23.02 -0.81
N SER A 79 -5.65 -22.71 0.23
CA SER A 79 -4.20 -22.86 0.27
C SER A 79 -3.83 -24.24 0.79
N THR A 80 -2.86 -24.88 0.15
CA THR A 80 -2.31 -26.14 0.62
C THR A 80 -1.14 -25.85 1.54
N ILE A 81 -1.12 -26.44 2.74
CA ILE A 81 -0.06 -26.23 3.72
C ILE A 81 0.54 -27.56 4.19
N ASN A 82 1.83 -27.53 4.51
CA ASN A 82 2.54 -28.59 5.21
C ASN A 82 3.44 -27.97 6.27
N VAL A 83 3.44 -28.52 7.48
CA VAL A 83 4.40 -28.15 8.52
C VAL A 83 5.66 -28.97 8.28
N VAL A 84 6.81 -28.30 8.20
CA VAL A 84 8.08 -28.98 7.92
C VAL A 84 8.38 -30.00 9.03
N GLY A 85 8.65 -31.24 8.62
CA GLY A 85 8.87 -32.39 9.51
C GLY A 85 7.62 -33.23 9.75
N GLU A 86 6.45 -32.79 9.31
CA GLU A 86 5.20 -33.56 9.30
C GLU A 86 4.95 -34.15 7.91
N ASN A 87 4.32 -35.33 7.86
CA ASN A 87 3.98 -35.98 6.59
C ASN A 87 2.59 -35.56 6.10
N GLU A 88 1.79 -34.94 6.95
CA GLU A 88 0.43 -34.53 6.66
C GLU A 88 0.37 -33.22 5.87
N VAL A 89 -0.53 -33.17 4.91
CA VAL A 89 -0.81 -31.99 4.10
C VAL A 89 -2.28 -31.61 4.30
N PHE A 90 -2.52 -30.33 4.59
CA PHE A 90 -3.86 -29.80 4.84
C PHE A 90 -4.24 -28.74 3.83
N SER A 91 -5.53 -28.64 3.53
CA SER A 91 -6.08 -27.48 2.83
C SER A 91 -6.62 -26.52 3.88
N VAL A 92 -6.28 -25.25 3.77
CA VAL A 92 -6.77 -24.16 4.64
C VAL A 92 -7.52 -23.15 3.78
N ARG A 93 -8.61 -22.59 4.30
CA ARG A 93 -9.35 -21.54 3.59
C ARG A 93 -8.58 -20.23 3.56
N GLY A 94 -8.61 -19.56 2.41
CA GLY A 94 -8.01 -18.25 2.20
C GLY A 94 -6.92 -18.25 1.14
N THR A 95 -6.30 -17.10 0.98
CA THR A 95 -5.33 -16.77 -0.08
C THR A 95 -3.91 -16.76 0.46
N MET A 96 -3.58 -17.64 1.42
CA MET A 96 -2.27 -17.62 2.09
C MET A 96 -1.11 -17.80 1.10
N SER A 97 -1.32 -18.66 0.10
CA SER A 97 -0.38 -18.89 -1.00
C SER A 97 -0.19 -17.64 -1.85
N GLU A 98 -1.28 -16.92 -2.16
CA GLU A 98 -1.20 -15.68 -2.96
C GLU A 98 -0.49 -14.57 -2.18
N MET A 99 -0.63 -14.54 -0.85
CA MET A 99 0.09 -13.59 -0.02
C MET A 99 1.57 -13.93 0.06
N ALA A 100 1.91 -15.22 0.15
CA ALA A 100 3.30 -15.66 0.22
C ALA A 100 4.05 -15.43 -1.11
N ASP A 101 3.35 -15.54 -2.25
CA ASP A 101 3.87 -15.30 -3.61
C ASP A 101 3.94 -13.81 -3.97
N GLN A 102 3.64 -12.89 -3.05
CA GLN A 102 3.74 -11.47 -3.33
C GLN A 102 5.20 -11.01 -3.44
N ASP A 103 5.51 -10.36 -4.57
CA ASP A 103 6.76 -9.64 -4.75
C ASP A 103 7.01 -8.66 -3.60
N LEU A 104 8.27 -8.50 -3.21
CA LEU A 104 8.68 -7.59 -2.14
C LEU A 104 8.21 -6.15 -2.35
N VAL A 105 8.05 -5.73 -3.61
CA VAL A 105 7.49 -4.42 -3.97
C VAL A 105 6.03 -4.29 -3.56
N ALA A 106 5.23 -5.36 -3.65
CA ALA A 106 3.81 -5.35 -3.29
C ALA A 106 3.60 -5.15 -1.79
N TRP A 107 4.57 -5.55 -0.97
CA TRP A 107 4.54 -5.34 0.48
C TRP A 107 4.87 -3.94 0.93
N ARG A 108 5.47 -3.10 0.07
CA ARG A 108 5.88 -1.74 0.46
C ARG A 108 4.68 -0.80 0.42
N PRO A 109 4.57 0.14 1.38
CA PRO A 109 3.47 1.09 1.38
C PRO A 109 3.53 2.00 0.14
N THR A 110 2.47 1.97 -0.65
CA THR A 110 2.36 2.76 -1.90
C THR A 110 1.47 3.99 -1.76
N ARG A 111 0.84 4.19 -0.59
CA ARG A 111 -0.11 5.28 -0.37
C ARG A 111 0.61 6.61 -0.35
N LEU A 112 0.13 7.55 -1.15
CA LEU A 112 0.59 8.93 -1.17
C LEU A 112 -0.19 9.79 -0.18
N MET A 113 -1.45 9.42 0.06
CA MET A 113 -2.35 10.06 1.02
C MET A 113 -3.07 8.99 1.85
N ALA A 114 -3.39 9.33 3.10
CA ALA A 114 -4.22 8.53 3.98
C ALA A 114 -5.11 9.44 4.83
N GLY A 115 -6.36 9.03 5.03
CA GLY A 115 -7.36 9.80 5.77
C GLY A 115 -8.71 9.72 5.08
N ARG A 116 -9.73 10.28 5.73
CA ARG A 116 -11.08 10.38 5.17
C ARG A 116 -11.36 11.82 4.74
N PRO A 117 -12.07 12.06 3.63
CA PRO A 117 -12.38 13.41 3.16
C PRO A 117 -12.95 14.33 4.24
N GLU A 118 -13.82 13.79 5.09
CA GLU A 118 -14.49 14.53 6.17
C GLU A 118 -13.56 15.03 7.27
N ASP A 119 -12.39 14.38 7.44
CA ASP A 119 -11.40 14.75 8.45
C ASP A 119 -10.45 15.84 7.95
N ILE A 120 -10.44 16.14 6.64
CA ILE A 120 -9.53 17.12 6.03
C ILE A 120 -10.03 18.53 6.33
N GLN A 121 -9.13 19.37 6.86
CA GLN A 121 -9.42 20.74 7.27
C GLN A 121 -8.77 21.77 6.35
N ARG A 122 -7.58 21.47 5.82
CA ARG A 122 -6.80 22.37 4.97
C ARG A 122 -5.93 21.59 4.00
N VAL A 123 -5.87 22.04 2.75
CA VAL A 123 -4.96 21.55 1.73
C VAL A 123 -4.19 22.75 1.16
N SER A 124 -2.88 22.77 1.35
CA SER A 124 -2.01 23.83 0.85
C SER A 124 -1.24 23.32 -0.36
N PHE A 125 -1.24 24.09 -1.44
CA PHE A 125 -0.52 23.76 -2.68
C PHE A 125 0.63 24.75 -2.89
N GLN A 126 1.76 24.22 -3.36
CA GLN A 126 2.92 25.00 -3.78
C GLN A 126 3.44 24.43 -5.10
N TYR A 127 3.63 25.29 -6.08
CA TYR A 127 4.22 24.98 -7.38
C TYR A 127 5.53 25.74 -7.55
N SER A 128 6.48 25.20 -8.31
CA SER A 128 7.81 25.82 -8.52
C SER A 128 7.80 27.18 -9.24
N MET A 129 6.68 27.58 -9.84
CA MET A 129 6.50 28.84 -10.57
C MET A 129 5.78 29.91 -9.74
N ASP A 130 6.04 29.99 -8.44
CA ASP A 130 5.47 30.96 -7.48
C ASP A 130 3.93 30.97 -7.36
N THR A 131 3.27 29.91 -7.81
CA THR A 131 1.83 29.74 -7.52
C THR A 131 1.68 28.94 -6.25
N ALA A 132 0.95 29.50 -5.30
CA ALA A 132 0.54 28.83 -4.08
C ALA A 132 -0.89 29.29 -3.78
N TYR A 133 -1.69 28.37 -3.29
CA TYR A 133 -3.02 28.68 -2.81
C TYR A 133 -3.43 27.65 -1.77
N VAL A 134 -4.44 27.99 -0.99
CA VAL A 134 -4.94 27.15 0.09
C VAL A 134 -6.41 26.84 -0.16
N LEU A 135 -6.77 25.57 -0.04
CA LEU A 135 -8.14 25.12 0.09
C LEU A 135 -8.39 24.83 1.58
N GLU A 136 -9.25 25.60 2.25
CA GLU A 136 -9.50 25.47 3.69
C GLU A 136 -10.99 25.44 4.03
N ARG A 137 -11.34 24.69 5.06
CA ARG A 137 -12.72 24.56 5.52
C ARG A 137 -13.05 25.64 6.55
N ALA A 138 -14.00 26.50 6.23
CA ALA A 138 -14.54 27.51 7.15
C ALA A 138 -15.98 27.13 7.54
N GLY A 139 -16.12 26.43 8.67
CA GLY A 139 -17.39 25.86 9.10
C GLY A 139 -17.86 24.75 8.15
N ASN A 140 -18.97 25.00 7.44
CA ASN A 140 -19.55 24.05 6.48
C ASN A 140 -19.20 24.36 5.01
N THR A 141 -18.37 25.37 4.76
CA THR A 141 -18.03 25.80 3.42
C THR A 141 -16.53 25.67 3.19
N TRP A 142 -16.15 25.28 1.98
CA TRP A 142 -14.75 25.34 1.54
C TRP A 142 -14.43 26.69 0.90
N LEU A 143 -13.28 27.23 1.27
CA LEU A 143 -12.72 28.44 0.71
C LEU A 143 -11.45 28.09 -0.06
N VAL A 144 -11.27 28.69 -1.23
CA VAL A 144 -9.99 28.72 -1.94
C VAL A 144 -9.40 30.13 -1.79
N ASP A 145 -8.37 30.20 -0.94
CA ASP A 145 -7.84 31.42 -0.32
C ASP A 145 -8.89 32.21 0.47
N ARG A 146 -9.71 33.00 -0.23
CA ARG A 146 -10.80 33.81 0.37
C ARG A 146 -12.12 33.68 -0.39
N ASP A 147 -12.11 33.02 -1.55
CA ASP A 147 -13.29 32.86 -2.38
C ASP A 147 -14.01 31.56 -2.00
N THR A 148 -15.33 31.57 -2.08
CA THR A 148 -16.13 30.34 -1.87
C THR A 148 -15.83 29.35 -2.99
N ALA A 149 -15.40 28.15 -2.63
CA ALA A 149 -15.14 27.08 -3.57
C ALA A 149 -16.43 26.36 -3.98
N ASP A 150 -16.44 25.79 -5.18
CA ASP A 150 -17.45 24.85 -5.64
C ASP A 150 -17.34 23.55 -4.83
N GLN A 151 -18.34 23.31 -3.99
CA GLN A 151 -18.39 22.16 -3.10
C GLN A 151 -18.27 20.82 -3.86
N SER A 152 -18.90 20.70 -5.03
CA SER A 152 -18.88 19.45 -5.80
C SER A 152 -17.49 19.13 -6.36
N LYS A 153 -16.73 20.17 -6.74
CA LYS A 153 -15.35 20.04 -7.22
C LYS A 153 -14.40 19.72 -6.07
N VAL A 154 -14.63 20.31 -4.89
CA VAL A 154 -13.88 19.98 -3.67
C VAL A 154 -14.13 18.53 -3.23
N ASP A 155 -15.38 18.10 -3.12
CA ASP A 155 -15.72 16.74 -2.69
C ASP A 155 -15.09 15.69 -3.60
N LYS A 156 -15.17 15.91 -4.91
CA LYS A 156 -14.50 15.05 -5.91
C LYS A 156 -12.99 15.03 -5.71
N PHE A 157 -12.37 16.20 -5.55
CA PHE A 157 -10.93 16.30 -5.33
C PHE A 157 -10.48 15.57 -4.06
N LEU A 158 -11.16 15.76 -2.93
CA LEU A 158 -10.82 15.09 -1.67
C LEU A 158 -10.98 13.56 -1.78
N ALA A 159 -12.02 13.08 -2.47
CA ALA A 159 -12.19 11.66 -2.76
C ALA A 159 -11.07 11.11 -3.65
N ASP A 160 -10.64 11.89 -4.65
CA ASP A 160 -9.56 11.50 -5.57
C ASP A 160 -8.20 11.38 -4.85
N ILE A 161 -7.84 12.37 -4.01
CA ILE A 161 -6.53 12.37 -3.33
C ILE A 161 -6.46 11.36 -2.19
N THR A 162 -7.57 11.07 -1.50
CA THR A 162 -7.59 10.11 -0.39
C THR A 162 -7.31 8.68 -0.82
N ASN A 163 -7.47 8.39 -2.11
CA ASN A 163 -7.17 7.11 -2.73
C ASN A 163 -5.87 7.14 -3.56
N ALA A 164 -5.03 8.16 -3.38
CA ALA A 164 -3.80 8.29 -4.14
C ALA A 164 -2.75 7.24 -3.73
N LYS A 165 -2.27 6.49 -4.72
CA LYS A 165 -1.23 5.47 -4.58
C LYS A 165 -0.25 5.58 -5.74
N ALA A 166 1.03 5.36 -5.45
CA ALA A 166 2.01 5.10 -6.48
C ALA A 166 1.86 3.68 -7.03
N GLN A 167 2.34 3.47 -8.25
CA GLN A 167 2.33 2.15 -8.88
C GLN A 167 3.65 1.40 -8.72
N THR A 168 4.77 2.13 -8.68
CA THR A 168 6.12 1.55 -8.66
C THR A 168 7.07 2.44 -7.87
N PHE A 169 8.15 1.84 -7.37
CA PHE A 169 9.21 2.56 -6.66
C PHE A 169 10.29 3.08 -7.62
N ALA A 170 10.97 4.14 -7.19
CA ALA A 170 11.99 4.85 -7.94
C ALA A 170 13.34 4.82 -7.18
N ASP A 171 13.70 3.67 -6.62
CA ASP A 171 14.84 3.52 -5.69
C ASP A 171 16.20 3.92 -6.31
N THR A 172 16.31 3.87 -7.64
CA THR A 172 17.54 4.24 -8.37
C THR A 172 17.59 5.71 -8.77
N MET A 173 16.53 6.49 -8.51
CA MET A 173 16.50 7.90 -8.86
C MET A 173 17.15 8.75 -7.76
N ASN A 174 17.98 9.72 -8.16
CA ASN A 174 18.60 10.65 -7.24
C ASN A 174 17.91 12.01 -7.32
N ILE A 175 17.15 12.33 -6.26
CA ILE A 175 16.49 13.63 -6.07
C ILE A 175 17.12 14.46 -4.93
N VAL A 176 18.23 14.02 -4.35
CA VAL A 176 18.87 14.69 -3.21
C VAL A 176 19.26 16.12 -3.59
N GLY A 177 18.88 17.08 -2.74
CA GLY A 177 19.17 18.50 -2.92
C GLY A 177 18.29 19.21 -3.96
N ARG A 178 17.30 18.53 -4.55
CA ARG A 178 16.34 19.16 -5.46
C ARG A 178 15.11 19.65 -4.71
N ALA A 179 14.68 20.87 -5.03
CA ALA A 179 13.39 21.37 -4.57
C ALA A 179 12.24 20.64 -5.29
N PRO A 180 11.10 20.41 -4.63
CA PRO A 180 9.91 19.88 -5.28
C PRO A 180 9.35 20.85 -6.33
N ASP A 181 8.92 20.31 -7.47
CA ASP A 181 8.19 21.06 -8.50
C ASP A 181 6.73 21.26 -8.10
N TYR A 182 6.18 20.29 -7.38
CA TYR A 182 4.83 20.30 -6.83
C TYR A 182 4.87 19.84 -5.38
N SER A 183 4.20 20.57 -4.49
CA SER A 183 4.00 20.15 -3.11
C SER A 183 2.55 20.34 -2.71
N MET A 184 2.01 19.33 -2.02
CA MET A 184 0.69 19.36 -1.43
C MET A 184 0.82 18.98 0.04
N ARG A 185 0.26 19.80 0.93
CA ARG A 185 0.21 19.54 2.36
C ARG A 185 -1.24 19.45 2.82
N VAL A 186 -1.60 18.34 3.43
CA VAL A 186 -2.95 18.04 3.92
C VAL A 186 -2.93 18.04 5.44
N GLU A 187 -3.76 18.90 6.04
CA GLU A 187 -3.96 19.01 7.48
C GLU A 187 -5.38 18.58 7.87
N PHE A 188 -5.50 18.01 9.06
CA PHE A 188 -6.72 17.34 9.52
C PHE A 188 -7.30 18.01 10.76
N ALA A 189 -8.62 17.93 10.89
CA ALA A 189 -9.34 18.51 12.02
C ALA A 189 -9.06 17.79 13.36
N ASP A 190 -8.63 16.52 13.29
CA ASP A 190 -8.32 15.69 14.47
C ASP A 190 -6.94 15.98 15.09
N GLY A 191 -6.17 16.91 14.52
CA GLY A 191 -4.86 17.32 15.01
C GLY A 191 -3.74 16.31 14.76
N ARG A 192 -3.97 15.25 13.98
CA ARG A 192 -2.89 14.34 13.59
C ARG A 192 -1.83 15.04 12.73
N PRO A 193 -0.60 14.48 12.64
CA PRO A 193 0.43 15.05 11.79
C PRO A 193 -0.05 15.24 10.34
N PRO A 194 0.36 16.33 9.68
CA PRO A 194 0.02 16.59 8.29
C PRO A 194 0.65 15.54 7.36
N VAL A 195 -0.05 15.26 6.26
CA VAL A 195 0.51 14.49 5.15
C VAL A 195 1.06 15.45 4.11
N GLU A 196 2.34 15.34 3.79
CA GLU A 196 2.96 16.10 2.71
C GLU A 196 3.28 15.16 1.55
N VAL A 197 2.98 15.63 0.34
CA VAL A 197 3.30 14.94 -0.91
C VAL A 197 4.14 15.89 -1.75
N HIS A 198 5.35 15.46 -2.11
CA HIS A 198 6.26 16.24 -2.94
C HIS A 198 6.55 15.49 -4.23
N VAL A 199 6.40 16.17 -5.37
CA VAL A 199 6.76 15.67 -6.68
C VAL A 199 7.95 16.46 -7.20
N THR A 200 9.02 15.75 -7.55
CA THR A 200 10.28 16.32 -8.02
C THR A 200 10.64 15.74 -9.38
N MET A 201 11.05 16.61 -10.30
CA MET A 201 11.56 16.23 -11.61
C MET A 201 12.97 15.67 -11.49
N ALA A 202 13.09 14.38 -11.78
CA ALA A 202 14.35 13.69 -12.01
C ALA A 202 14.64 13.61 -13.52
N TRP A 203 15.83 13.14 -13.88
CA TRP A 203 16.25 13.07 -15.29
C TRP A 203 15.45 12.05 -16.10
N THR A 204 14.92 11.02 -15.42
CA THR A 204 14.23 9.89 -16.03
C THR A 204 12.72 9.88 -15.77
N GLY A 205 12.18 10.95 -15.16
CA GLY A 205 10.76 11.07 -14.87
C GLY A 205 10.47 11.88 -13.61
N LEU A 206 9.21 11.87 -13.18
CA LEU A 206 8.79 12.47 -11.92
C LEU A 206 8.87 11.44 -10.79
N VAL A 207 9.40 11.88 -9.65
CA VAL A 207 9.45 11.11 -8.41
C VAL A 207 8.52 11.75 -7.40
N VAL A 208 7.73 10.95 -6.70
CA VAL A 208 6.90 11.39 -5.58
C VAL A 208 7.45 10.82 -4.27
N THR A 209 7.41 11.65 -3.23
CA THR A 209 7.70 11.26 -1.84
C THR A 209 6.53 11.71 -0.95
N THR A 210 6.35 11.05 0.19
CA THR A 210 5.30 11.36 1.15
C THR A 210 5.79 11.22 2.58
N THR A 211 5.24 12.02 3.50
CA THR A 211 5.52 11.87 4.94
C THR A 211 4.90 10.61 5.54
N LEU A 212 4.01 9.91 4.82
CA LEU A 212 3.46 8.62 5.25
C LEU A 212 4.48 7.48 5.24
N ASP A 213 5.48 7.57 4.36
CA ASP A 213 6.58 6.60 4.29
C ASP A 213 7.90 7.34 4.04
N PRO A 214 8.46 7.96 5.09
CA PRO A 214 9.70 8.74 4.97
C PRO A 214 10.84 7.88 4.44
N GLY A 215 11.45 8.31 3.33
CA GLY A 215 12.59 7.63 2.70
C GLY A 215 12.23 6.85 1.44
N SER A 216 10.96 6.52 1.22
CA SER A 216 10.53 5.92 -0.04
C SER A 216 10.44 6.95 -1.16
N GLN A 217 10.98 6.56 -2.31
CA GLN A 217 10.84 7.29 -3.56
C GLN A 217 10.00 6.46 -4.51
N MET A 218 8.97 7.07 -5.09
CA MET A 218 8.00 6.39 -5.93
C MET A 218 7.92 7.05 -7.30
N ARG A 219 7.68 6.28 -8.35
CA ARG A 219 7.43 6.87 -9.67
C ARG A 219 6.07 7.56 -9.68
N PHE A 220 6.05 8.75 -10.26
CA PHE A 220 4.84 9.53 -10.42
C PHE A 220 4.47 9.58 -11.90
N ASP A 221 3.23 9.19 -12.23
CA ASP A 221 2.71 9.28 -13.60
C ASP A 221 2.12 10.68 -13.82
N PRO A 222 2.79 11.58 -14.55
CA PRO A 222 2.31 12.94 -14.75
C PRO A 222 0.96 13.00 -15.47
N ALA A 223 0.71 12.11 -16.43
CA ALA A 223 -0.49 12.18 -17.26
C ALA A 223 -1.74 11.84 -16.45
N ARG A 224 -1.60 10.90 -15.51
CA ARG A 224 -2.70 10.43 -14.67
C ARG A 224 -2.80 11.15 -13.33
N GLU A 225 -1.68 11.35 -12.65
CA GLU A 225 -1.66 11.74 -11.23
C GLU A 225 -1.54 13.25 -11.02
N LEU A 226 -0.87 14.03 -11.89
CA LEU A 226 -0.88 15.49 -11.80
C LEU A 226 -2.30 16.08 -11.87
N PRO A 227 -3.11 15.80 -12.91
CA PRO A 227 -4.44 16.39 -13.00
C PRO A 227 -5.37 15.90 -11.89
N ARG A 228 -5.04 14.79 -11.21
CA ARG A 228 -5.81 14.26 -10.08
C ARG A 228 -5.45 14.96 -8.77
N MET A 229 -4.16 15.03 -8.45
CA MET A 229 -3.66 15.46 -7.14
C MET A 229 -3.32 16.95 -7.07
N PHE A 230 -2.96 17.57 -8.18
CA PHE A 230 -2.43 18.94 -8.24
C PHE A 230 -3.32 19.81 -9.12
N LYS A 231 -4.48 20.17 -8.58
CA LYS A 231 -5.44 21.07 -9.24
C LYS A 231 -4.89 22.51 -9.24
N THR A 232 -5.38 23.36 -10.13
CA THR A 232 -5.08 24.79 -10.04
C THR A 232 -6.20 25.50 -9.31
N ARG A 233 -5.92 26.68 -8.72
CA ARG A 233 -6.94 27.51 -8.05
C ARG A 233 -8.26 27.66 -8.85
N PRO A 234 -8.23 27.97 -10.17
CA PRO A 234 -9.46 28.10 -10.96
C PRO A 234 -10.33 26.83 -11.01
N TYR A 235 -9.76 25.65 -10.79
CA TYR A 235 -10.55 24.41 -10.71
C TYR A 235 -11.57 24.46 -9.58
N PHE A 236 -11.26 25.10 -8.45
CA PHE A 236 -12.14 25.12 -7.27
C PHE A 236 -13.15 26.25 -7.28
N LEU A 237 -13.05 27.20 -8.20
CA LEU A 237 -14.02 28.28 -8.32
C LEU A 237 -15.26 27.80 -9.10
N PRO A 238 -16.43 28.46 -8.93
CA PRO A 238 -17.64 28.16 -9.70
C PRO A 238 -17.38 28.09 -11.22
#